data_AF-A0A821P1Z1-F1
#
_entry.id   AF-A0A821P1Z1-F1
#
_cell.length_a   1.000
_cell.length_b   1.000
_cell.length_c   1.000
_cell.angle_alpha   90.00
_cell.angle_beta   90.00
_cell.angle_gamma   90.00
#
_symmetry.space_group_name_H-M   'P 1'
#
loop_
_entity.id
_entity.type
_entity.pdbx_description
1 polymer ?
#
loop_
_entity_poly.entity_id
_entity_poly.type
_entity_poly.pdbx_seq_one_letter_code
_entity_poly.pdbx_strand_id
1 'polypeptide(L)'
;VSVRKRVVKIFRDVCLTQPSFNRIPDICSRLLRRIHDEESIRKLVLETFQQLWFSPTRNQQDVRQRVQTIIDVLVDAQKQNYTWLENLVKEFLQTNDKQSIDDKKKVREQRKDVLKAIQDIINELVESILKIESANDQVSSNKMVATFIALYALGKAKPEHVLPHVSAIVEYLNIKCTSYNDNIIVQYVAKILEFTVPLMKSASASIIYSLEGSLTKLLLVSGQLVIHSSIACLSAVIRLSKNTQLVKDVFIRYHSIVVQCQQKILEKPNEEFKGSAQLARSIYILGVLCKYFDVEKPEFDDLE
;
A
#
# COMPACT_ATOMS: atom_id res chain seq x y z
N VAL A 1 21.99 26.53 -7.86
CA VAL A 1 22.37 25.38 -6.99
C VAL A 1 22.66 25.79 -5.54
N SER A 2 23.61 26.71 -5.29
CA SER A 2 24.05 27.09 -3.93
C SER A 2 22.92 27.51 -2.99
N VAL A 3 22.03 28.41 -3.44
CA VAL A 3 20.86 28.87 -2.65
C VAL A 3 19.94 27.70 -2.27
N ARG A 4 19.61 26.82 -3.23
CA ARG A 4 18.76 25.63 -2.98
C ARG A 4 19.39 24.71 -1.92
N LYS A 5 20.69 24.43 -2.01
CA LYS A 5 21.40 23.65 -0.98
C LYS A 5 21.35 24.31 0.39
N ARG A 6 21.49 25.64 0.45
CA ARG A 6 21.39 26.39 1.71
C ARG A 6 20.00 26.29 2.34
N VAL A 7 18.95 26.43 1.53
CA VAL A 7 17.55 26.28 1.98
C VAL A 7 17.30 24.88 2.52
N VAL A 8 17.77 23.82 1.84
CA VAL A 8 17.62 22.44 2.34
C VAL A 8 18.28 22.26 3.71
N LYS A 9 19.49 22.81 3.91
CA LYS A 9 20.16 22.77 5.22
C LYS A 9 19.39 23.51 6.30
N ILE A 10 18.92 24.73 6.02
CA ILE A 10 18.12 25.52 6.96
C ILE A 10 16.86 24.74 7.36
N PHE A 11 16.15 24.17 6.39
CA PHE A 11 14.95 23.37 6.65
C PHE A 11 15.25 22.11 7.45
N ARG A 12 16.37 21.41 7.15
CA ARG A 12 16.83 20.29 7.97
C ARG A 12 17.06 20.72 9.42
N ASP A 13 17.76 21.84 9.63
CA ASP A 13 18.08 22.33 10.96
C ASP A 13 16.81 22.72 11.73
N VAL A 14 15.83 23.35 11.08
CA VAL A 14 14.51 23.64 11.68
C VAL A 14 13.81 22.35 12.09
N CYS A 15 13.73 21.35 11.21
CA CYS A 15 13.07 20.08 11.51
C CYS A 15 13.74 19.32 12.68
N LEU A 16 15.06 19.44 12.84
CA LEU A 16 15.80 18.77 13.92
C LEU A 16 15.77 19.54 15.25
N THR A 17 15.82 20.87 15.20
CA THR A 17 15.92 21.71 16.41
C THR A 17 14.56 22.09 16.99
N GLN A 18 13.51 22.11 16.17
CA GLN A 18 12.17 22.53 16.56
C GLN A 18 11.12 21.49 16.10
N PRO A 19 11.13 20.26 16.64
CA PRO A 19 10.27 19.16 16.20
C PRO A 19 8.76 19.40 16.43
N SER A 20 8.40 20.39 17.26
CA SER A 20 7.03 20.84 17.51
C SER A 20 6.57 21.95 16.57
N PHE A 21 7.40 22.38 15.61
CA PHE A 21 7.03 23.44 14.67
C PHE A 21 5.92 22.98 13.73
N ASN A 22 4.78 23.69 13.76
CA ASN A 22 3.56 23.31 13.05
C ASN A 22 3.69 23.25 11.50
N ARG A 23 4.73 23.87 10.93
CA ARG A 23 5.01 23.86 9.48
C ARG A 23 5.98 22.75 9.07
N ILE A 24 6.34 21.82 9.95
CA ILE A 24 7.19 20.68 9.57
C ILE A 24 6.62 19.90 8.38
N PRO A 25 5.32 19.54 8.34
CA PRO A 25 4.75 18.83 7.19
C PRO A 25 4.90 19.60 5.86
N ASP A 26 4.68 20.91 5.89
CA ASP A 26 4.91 21.82 4.75
C ASP A 26 6.37 21.83 4.30
N ILE A 27 7.31 21.88 5.25
CA ILE A 27 8.75 21.85 4.98
C ILE A 27 9.13 20.52 4.34
N CYS A 28 8.74 19.39 4.94
CA CYS A 28 8.99 18.05 4.41
C CYS A 28 8.43 17.89 3.00
N SER A 29 7.20 18.34 2.74
CA SER A 29 6.59 18.33 1.41
C SER A 29 7.40 19.13 0.38
N ARG A 30 7.92 20.30 0.75
CA ARG A 30 8.79 21.11 -0.12
C ARG A 30 10.14 20.46 -0.37
N LEU A 31 10.71 19.78 0.62
CA LEU A 31 11.96 19.02 0.48
C LEU A 31 11.79 17.82 -0.46
N LEU A 32 10.71 17.05 -0.32
CA LEU A 32 10.42 15.88 -1.17
C LEU A 32 10.32 16.23 -2.66
N ARG A 33 9.75 17.39 -3.00
CA ARG A 33 9.69 17.89 -4.38
C ARG A 33 11.06 18.15 -5.00
N ARG A 34 12.14 18.20 -4.20
CA ARG A 34 13.52 18.43 -4.66
C ARG A 34 14.31 17.14 -4.86
N ILE A 35 13.69 15.96 -4.72
CA ILE A 35 14.36 14.67 -5.01
C ILE A 35 14.77 14.56 -6.48
N HIS A 36 14.01 15.17 -7.40
CA HIS A 36 14.29 15.17 -8.84
C HIS A 36 15.17 16.33 -9.31
N ASP A 37 15.68 17.16 -8.38
CA ASP A 37 16.70 18.17 -8.71
C ASP A 37 18.07 17.49 -8.98
N GLU A 38 19.09 18.30 -9.26
CA GLU A 38 20.49 17.87 -9.45
C GLU A 38 21.02 16.99 -8.31
N GLU A 39 21.93 16.07 -8.64
CA GLU A 39 22.46 15.04 -7.74
C GLU A 39 22.95 15.59 -6.38
N SER A 40 23.60 16.75 -6.38
CA SER A 40 24.10 17.36 -5.13
C SER A 40 23.00 17.87 -4.19
N ILE A 41 21.81 18.19 -4.72
CA ILE A 41 20.62 18.59 -3.94
C ILE A 41 19.86 17.33 -3.53
N ARG A 42 19.64 16.40 -4.47
CA ARG A 42 19.02 15.10 -4.21
C ARG A 42 19.70 14.39 -3.04
N LYS A 43 21.03 14.25 -3.07
CA LYS A 43 21.80 13.63 -2.00
C LYS A 43 21.56 14.28 -0.64
N LEU A 44 21.52 15.62 -0.59
CA LEU A 44 21.28 16.36 0.65
C LEU A 44 19.85 16.17 1.18
N VAL A 45 18.86 16.08 0.29
CA VAL A 45 17.46 15.77 0.65
C VAL A 45 17.36 14.34 1.20
N LEU A 46 18.01 13.37 0.55
CA LEU A 46 18.05 11.97 1.01
C LEU A 46 18.71 11.86 2.39
N GLU A 47 19.89 12.47 2.59
CA GLU A 47 20.57 12.53 3.89
C GLU A 47 19.68 13.18 4.97
N THR A 48 18.90 14.21 4.60
CA THR A 48 17.97 14.88 5.51
C THR A 48 16.88 13.93 5.98
N PHE A 49 16.21 13.21 5.07
CA PHE A 49 15.16 12.27 5.46
C PHE A 49 15.68 11.01 6.14
N GLN A 50 16.88 10.55 5.79
CA GLN A 50 17.54 9.47 6.52
C GLN A 50 17.77 9.88 7.98
N GLN A 51 18.22 11.11 8.24
CA GLN A 51 18.40 11.61 9.60
C GLN A 51 17.08 11.83 10.32
N LEU A 52 16.07 12.42 9.66
CA LEU A 52 14.79 12.78 10.27
C LEU A 52 13.94 11.55 10.63
N TRP A 53 13.81 10.59 9.72
CA TRP A 53 12.85 9.49 9.85
C TRP A 53 13.51 8.15 10.13
N PHE A 54 14.68 7.90 9.53
CA PHE A 54 15.29 6.57 9.52
C PHE A 54 16.57 6.45 10.36
N SER A 55 16.85 7.42 11.21
CA SER A 55 17.97 7.34 12.16
C SER A 55 17.61 6.46 13.35
N PRO A 56 18.53 5.63 13.87
CA PRO A 56 18.26 4.81 15.04
C PRO A 56 17.88 5.68 16.24
N THR A 57 16.81 5.32 16.95
CA THR A 57 16.46 5.90 18.24
C THR A 57 16.03 4.80 19.19
N ARG A 58 16.25 5.00 20.49
CA ARG A 58 15.70 4.15 21.57
C ARG A 58 14.47 4.78 22.23
N ASN A 59 14.15 6.03 21.87
CA ASN A 59 13.06 6.77 22.46
C ASN A 59 11.77 6.57 21.65
N GLN A 60 10.78 5.92 22.26
CA GLN A 60 9.47 5.70 21.63
C GLN A 60 8.75 7.01 21.29
N GLN A 61 8.98 8.09 22.05
CA GLN A 61 8.37 9.39 21.74
C GLN A 61 8.89 9.96 20.41
N ASP A 62 10.17 9.75 20.07
CA ASP A 62 10.72 10.18 18.80
C ASP A 62 10.08 9.40 17.64
N VAL A 63 9.90 8.10 17.81
CA VAL A 63 9.23 7.24 16.82
C VAL A 63 7.79 7.72 16.59
N ARG A 64 7.05 8.01 17.67
CA ARG A 64 5.71 8.61 17.61
C ARG A 64 5.68 9.92 16.83
N GLN A 65 6.61 10.83 17.12
CA GLN A 65 6.67 12.12 16.44
C GLN A 65 6.97 11.97 14.94
N ARG A 66 7.85 11.02 14.58
CA ARG A 66 8.15 10.69 13.17
C ARG A 66 6.94 10.14 12.45
N VAL A 67 6.23 9.19 13.07
CA VAL A 67 5.00 8.59 12.52
C VAL A 67 3.95 9.66 12.29
N GLN A 68 3.70 10.53 13.28
CA GLN A 68 2.76 11.65 13.15
C GLN A 68 3.15 12.58 12.00
N THR A 69 4.44 12.93 11.89
CA THR A 69 4.94 13.77 10.80
C THR A 69 4.76 13.11 9.43
N ILE A 70 5.03 11.80 9.30
CA ILE A 70 4.85 11.05 8.05
C ILE A 70 3.36 11.04 7.65
N ILE A 71 2.47 10.79 8.62
CA ILE A 71 1.02 10.82 8.39
C ILE A 71 0.58 12.21 7.92
N ASP A 72 1.00 13.28 8.61
CA ASP A 72 0.60 14.65 8.25
C ASP A 72 1.13 15.06 6.87
N VAL A 73 2.38 14.70 6.53
CA VAL A 73 2.93 14.90 5.18
C VAL A 73 2.14 14.14 4.13
N LEU A 74 1.69 12.91 4.43
CA LEU A 74 0.87 12.13 3.51
C LEU A 74 -0.52 12.73 3.34
N VAL A 75 -1.15 13.22 4.40
CA VAL A 75 -2.44 13.94 4.35
C VAL A 75 -2.31 15.18 3.46
N ASP A 76 -1.27 15.98 3.63
CA ASP A 76 -1.02 17.15 2.79
C ASP A 76 -0.71 16.77 1.32
N ALA A 77 -0.03 15.63 1.12
CA ALA A 77 0.34 15.11 -0.18
C ALA A 77 -0.80 14.40 -0.93
N GLN A 78 -1.96 14.16 -0.30
CA GLN A 78 -3.11 13.45 -0.89
C GLN A 78 -3.56 13.99 -2.26
N LYS A 79 -3.23 15.23 -2.57
CA LYS A 79 -3.60 15.90 -3.81
C LYS A 79 -2.66 15.64 -5.00
N GLN A 80 -1.48 15.04 -4.82
CA GLN A 80 -0.45 15.04 -5.89
C GLN A 80 0.27 13.70 -6.14
N ASN A 81 0.67 12.91 -5.13
CA ASN A 81 1.33 11.60 -5.34
C ASN A 81 1.60 10.87 -4.01
N TYR A 82 1.25 9.59 -3.88
CA TYR A 82 1.55 8.76 -2.70
C TYR A 82 2.85 7.95 -2.80
N THR A 83 3.44 7.85 -3.99
CA THR A 83 4.58 6.96 -4.27
C THR A 83 5.92 7.48 -3.74
N TRP A 84 5.97 8.72 -3.24
CA TRP A 84 7.22 9.32 -2.79
C TRP A 84 7.86 8.52 -1.64
N LEU A 85 7.06 7.98 -0.71
CA LEU A 85 7.58 7.23 0.43
C LEU A 85 8.15 5.87 -0.02
N GLU A 86 7.45 5.19 -0.94
CA GLU A 86 7.97 3.97 -1.58
C GLU A 86 9.30 4.24 -2.27
N ASN A 87 9.39 5.34 -3.04
CA ASN A 87 10.60 5.70 -3.76
C ASN A 87 11.73 6.05 -2.79
N LEU A 88 11.46 6.82 -1.74
CA LEU A 88 12.44 7.18 -0.72
C LEU A 88 13.00 5.95 -0.01
N VAL A 89 12.15 5.01 0.39
CA VAL A 89 12.58 3.76 1.03
C VAL A 89 13.39 2.90 0.05
N LYS A 90 12.98 2.81 -1.22
CA LYS A 90 13.77 2.12 -2.26
C LYS A 90 15.16 2.71 -2.39
N GLU A 91 15.29 4.04 -2.42
CA GLU A 91 16.58 4.73 -2.50
C GLU A 91 17.50 4.38 -1.33
N PHE A 92 16.98 4.31 -0.10
CA PHE A 92 17.78 3.94 1.07
C PHE A 92 18.18 2.48 1.15
N LEU A 93 17.46 1.59 0.45
CA LEU A 93 17.72 0.15 0.46
C LEU A 93 18.50 -0.35 -0.77
N GLN A 94 18.64 0.47 -1.81
CA GLN A 94 19.43 0.15 -2.99
C GLN A 94 20.92 0.02 -2.65
N THR A 95 21.61 -0.90 -3.35
CA THR A 95 23.05 -1.12 -3.22
C THR A 95 23.75 -0.72 -4.51
N ASN A 96 24.80 0.11 -4.42
CA ASN A 96 25.65 0.46 -5.55
C ASN A 96 26.90 -0.42 -5.57
N ASP A 97 26.98 -1.35 -6.51
CA ASP A 97 28.05 -2.36 -6.57
C ASP A 97 29.45 -1.80 -6.86
N LYS A 98 29.52 -0.57 -7.39
CA LYS A 98 30.74 0.14 -7.80
C LYS A 98 31.53 0.81 -6.66
N GLN A 99 31.16 0.59 -5.40
CA GLN A 99 31.78 1.25 -4.24
C GLN A 99 32.98 0.47 -3.67
N SER A 100 33.88 1.19 -2.97
CA SER A 100 35.02 0.61 -2.25
C SER A 100 34.56 -0.32 -1.12
N ILE A 101 35.44 -1.17 -0.59
CA ILE A 101 35.12 -2.14 0.48
C ILE A 101 34.67 -1.42 1.77
N ASP A 102 35.32 -0.32 2.13
CA ASP A 102 34.97 0.46 3.33
C ASP A 102 33.63 1.19 3.18
N ASP A 103 33.34 1.71 1.98
CA ASP A 103 32.04 2.32 1.68
C ASP A 103 30.91 1.28 1.72
N LYS A 104 31.18 0.06 1.23
CA LYS A 104 30.22 -1.06 1.31
C LYS A 104 29.87 -1.42 2.76
N LYS A 105 30.83 -1.38 3.69
CA LYS A 105 30.57 -1.62 5.11
C LYS A 105 29.66 -0.55 5.71
N LYS A 106 29.97 0.73 5.46
CA LYS A 106 29.14 1.86 5.95
C LYS A 106 27.72 1.82 5.38
N VAL A 107 27.57 1.53 4.09
CA VAL A 107 26.24 1.39 3.45
C VAL A 107 25.46 0.23 4.05
N ARG A 108 26.12 -0.89 4.37
CA ARG A 108 25.47 -2.03 5.02
C ARG A 108 24.99 -1.70 6.43
N GLU A 109 25.77 -0.95 7.20
CA GLU A 109 25.38 -0.48 8.53
C GLU A 109 24.20 0.50 8.46
N GLN A 110 24.28 1.51 7.59
CA GLN A 110 23.18 2.45 7.34
C GLN A 110 21.90 1.73 6.92
N ARG A 111 21.99 0.70 6.08
CA ARG A 111 20.84 -0.10 5.67
C ARG A 111 20.21 -0.85 6.85
N LYS A 112 21.02 -1.41 7.75
CA LYS A 112 20.50 -2.06 8.96
C LYS A 112 19.74 -1.07 9.84
N ASP A 113 20.28 0.13 10.00
CA ASP A 113 19.65 1.22 10.75
C ASP A 113 18.31 1.63 10.14
N VAL A 114 18.27 1.80 8.81
CA VAL A 114 17.04 2.10 8.07
C VAL A 114 16.01 0.98 8.24
N LEU A 115 16.41 -0.28 8.11
CA LEU A 115 15.50 -1.42 8.28
C LEU A 115 14.93 -1.49 9.70
N LYS A 116 15.76 -1.22 10.71
CA LYS A 116 15.29 -1.14 12.10
C LYS A 116 14.30 0.01 12.30
N ALA A 117 14.61 1.20 11.80
CA ALA A 117 13.69 2.34 11.87
C ALA A 117 12.37 2.05 11.14
N ILE A 118 12.41 1.37 9.98
CA ILE A 118 11.21 0.91 9.28
C ILE A 118 10.37 0.00 10.18
N GLN A 119 10.98 -0.95 10.88
CA GLN A 119 10.28 -1.83 11.81
C GLN A 119 9.61 -1.04 12.95
N ASP A 120 10.35 -0.13 13.58
CA ASP A 120 9.84 0.69 14.68
C ASP A 120 8.67 1.60 14.23
N ILE A 121 8.78 2.19 13.04
CA ILE A 121 7.70 3.00 12.43
C ILE A 121 6.48 2.14 12.09
N ILE A 122 6.66 0.94 11.53
CA ILE A 122 5.55 0.02 11.25
C ILE A 122 4.80 -0.34 12.53
N ASN A 123 5.51 -0.69 13.60
CA ASN A 123 4.89 -1.02 14.88
C ASN A 123 4.05 0.16 15.40
N GLU A 124 4.59 1.39 15.40
CA GLU A 124 3.86 2.55 15.89
C GLU A 124 2.75 3.03 14.92
N LEU A 125 2.86 2.78 13.61
CA LEU A 125 1.75 3.00 12.66
C LEU A 125 0.54 2.13 13.03
N VAL A 126 0.77 0.85 13.36
CA VAL A 126 -0.30 -0.07 13.79
C VAL A 126 -0.90 0.36 15.13
N GLU A 127 -0.09 0.83 16.08
CA GLU A 127 -0.62 1.45 17.31
C GLU A 127 -1.43 2.74 17.03
N SER A 128 -1.03 3.50 16.01
CA SER A 128 -1.72 4.73 15.61
C SER A 128 -3.08 4.45 14.96
N ILE A 129 -3.23 3.33 14.25
CA ILE A 129 -4.51 2.87 13.69
C ILE A 129 -5.57 2.80 14.81
N LEU A 130 -5.26 2.13 15.91
CA LEU A 130 -6.17 1.95 17.05
C LEU A 130 -6.54 3.29 17.72
N LYS A 131 -5.57 4.22 17.81
CA LYS A 131 -5.80 5.55 18.39
C LYS A 131 -6.70 6.42 17.50
N ILE A 132 -6.48 6.40 16.18
CA ILE A 132 -7.23 7.21 15.20
C ILE A 132 -8.70 6.75 15.14
N GLU A 133 -8.95 5.45 15.23
CA GLU A 133 -10.29 4.87 15.22
C GLU A 133 -11.18 5.44 16.34
N SER A 134 -10.60 5.72 17.51
CA SER A 134 -11.34 6.25 18.66
C SER A 134 -11.86 7.69 18.49
N ALA A 135 -11.29 8.50 17.59
CA ALA A 135 -11.61 9.92 17.43
C ALA A 135 -12.80 10.21 16.50
N ASN A 136 -13.13 9.27 15.60
CA ASN A 136 -14.31 9.21 14.72
C ASN A 136 -14.77 10.55 14.08
N ASP A 137 -13.84 11.31 13.47
CA ASP A 137 -14.11 12.54 12.73
C ASP A 137 -13.52 12.51 11.29
N GLN A 138 -13.78 13.53 10.48
CA GLN A 138 -13.27 13.57 9.09
C GLN A 138 -11.74 13.67 9.02
N VAL A 139 -11.12 14.33 10.00
CA VAL A 139 -9.66 14.47 10.07
C VAL A 139 -9.03 13.12 10.38
N SER A 140 -9.64 12.34 11.28
CA SER A 140 -9.24 11.00 11.64
C SER A 140 -9.38 10.06 10.45
N SER A 141 -10.42 10.19 9.61
CA SER A 141 -10.56 9.41 8.37
C SER A 141 -9.43 9.65 7.36
N ASN A 142 -9.03 10.91 7.12
CA ASN A 142 -7.90 11.20 6.23
C ASN A 142 -6.56 10.70 6.81
N LYS A 143 -6.37 10.82 8.13
CA LYS A 143 -5.22 10.25 8.83
C LYS A 143 -5.19 8.73 8.71
N MET A 144 -6.35 8.07 8.81
CA MET A 144 -6.48 6.62 8.66
C MET A 144 -6.00 6.14 7.30
N VAL A 145 -6.44 6.84 6.23
CA VAL A 145 -5.97 6.61 4.86
C VAL A 145 -4.44 6.78 4.78
N ALA A 146 -3.91 7.89 5.27
CA ALA A 146 -2.47 8.16 5.25
C ALA A 146 -1.65 7.09 6.01
N THR A 147 -2.16 6.61 7.14
CA THR A 147 -1.54 5.54 7.93
C THR A 147 -1.42 4.24 7.13
N PHE A 148 -2.48 3.81 6.44
CA PHE A 148 -2.42 2.60 5.59
C PHE A 148 -1.52 2.77 4.35
N ILE A 149 -1.48 3.97 3.78
CA ILE A 149 -0.55 4.29 2.68
C ILE A 149 0.91 4.19 3.17
N ALA A 150 1.22 4.74 4.35
CA ALA A 150 2.54 4.63 4.95
C ALA A 150 2.91 3.17 5.24
N LEU A 151 1.99 2.42 5.84
CA LEU A 151 2.16 1.01 6.16
C LEU A 151 2.43 0.17 4.91
N TYR A 152 1.71 0.42 3.82
CA TYR A 152 1.97 -0.20 2.52
C TYR A 152 3.37 0.12 2.00
N ALA A 153 3.74 1.41 1.99
CA ALA A 153 5.02 1.84 1.41
C ALA A 153 6.23 1.25 2.15
N LEU A 154 6.17 1.25 3.49
CA LEU A 154 7.21 0.70 4.36
C LEU A 154 7.19 -0.83 4.37
N GLY A 155 6.01 -1.42 4.46
CA GLY A 155 5.81 -2.87 4.50
C GLY A 155 6.26 -3.56 3.22
N LYS A 156 6.00 -2.96 2.05
CA LYS A 156 6.43 -3.49 0.75
C LYS A 156 7.95 -3.63 0.65
N ALA A 157 8.70 -2.76 1.33
CA ALA A 157 10.16 -2.82 1.34
C ALA A 157 10.70 -3.95 2.21
N LYS A 158 10.00 -4.30 3.29
CA LYS A 158 10.35 -5.41 4.18
C LYS A 158 9.10 -6.10 4.74
N PRO A 159 8.45 -7.00 3.96
CA PRO A 159 7.19 -7.63 4.33
C PRO A 159 7.21 -8.38 5.67
N GLU A 160 8.38 -8.89 6.09
CA GLU A 160 8.53 -9.62 7.35
C GLU A 160 8.22 -8.76 8.59
N HIS A 161 8.38 -7.43 8.50
CA HIS A 161 8.05 -6.52 9.61
C HIS A 161 6.54 -6.30 9.77
N VAL A 162 5.73 -6.59 8.74
CA VAL A 162 4.26 -6.48 8.79
C VAL A 162 3.63 -7.76 9.31
N LEU A 163 4.30 -8.91 9.15
CA LEU A 163 3.78 -10.23 9.49
C LEU A 163 3.18 -10.34 10.92
N PRO A 164 3.79 -9.77 11.98
CA PRO A 164 3.22 -9.80 13.34
C PRO A 164 1.88 -9.07 13.47
N HIS A 165 1.58 -8.15 12.55
CA HIS A 165 0.43 -7.23 12.61
C HIS A 165 -0.72 -7.65 11.69
N VAL A 166 -0.57 -8.75 10.95
CA VAL A 166 -1.57 -9.18 9.95
C VAL A 166 -2.96 -9.33 10.55
N SER A 167 -3.08 -9.93 11.74
CA SER A 167 -4.38 -10.13 12.39
C SER A 167 -5.15 -8.81 12.55
N ALA A 168 -4.48 -7.75 13.02
CA ALA A 168 -5.09 -6.43 13.16
C ALA A 168 -5.41 -5.80 11.78
N ILE A 169 -4.53 -5.96 10.79
CA ILE A 169 -4.73 -5.39 9.45
C ILE A 169 -5.92 -6.05 8.73
N VAL A 170 -6.13 -7.35 8.90
CA VAL A 170 -7.21 -8.11 8.24
C VAL A 170 -8.60 -7.64 8.67
N GLU A 171 -8.77 -7.14 9.89
CA GLU A 171 -10.05 -6.62 10.38
C GLU A 171 -10.58 -5.47 9.52
N TYR A 172 -9.67 -4.66 8.97
CA TYR A 172 -10.01 -3.53 8.09
C TYR A 172 -10.38 -3.93 6.66
N LEU A 173 -10.25 -5.22 6.28
CA LEU A 173 -10.70 -5.70 4.97
C LEU A 173 -12.24 -5.79 4.89
N ASN A 174 -12.90 -5.95 6.04
CA ASN A 174 -14.34 -6.21 6.14
C ASN A 174 -15.17 -4.99 6.56
N ILE A 175 -14.56 -3.80 6.65
CA ILE A 175 -15.30 -2.57 6.97
C ILE A 175 -16.36 -2.29 5.91
N LYS A 176 -17.49 -1.72 6.34
CA LYS A 176 -18.53 -1.31 5.42
C LYS A 176 -18.04 -0.08 4.65
N CYS A 177 -17.74 -0.25 3.37
CA CYS A 177 -17.32 0.85 2.50
C CYS A 177 -18.50 1.80 2.23
N THR A 178 -18.56 2.90 2.98
CA THR A 178 -19.58 3.95 2.86
C THR A 178 -19.02 5.26 2.34
N SER A 179 -17.72 5.47 2.47
CA SER A 179 -17.00 6.67 2.04
C SER A 179 -15.92 6.38 0.99
N TYR A 180 -15.44 7.43 0.32
CA TYR A 180 -14.27 7.36 -0.56
C TYR A 180 -13.02 6.88 0.21
N ASN A 181 -12.84 7.37 1.44
CA ASN A 181 -11.71 7.00 2.29
C ASN A 181 -11.77 5.53 2.69
N ASP A 182 -12.95 4.99 2.99
CA ASP A 182 -13.13 3.56 3.30
C ASP A 182 -12.65 2.69 2.13
N ASN A 183 -13.00 3.09 0.89
CA ASN A 183 -12.54 2.38 -0.31
C ASN A 183 -11.02 2.40 -0.45
N ILE A 184 -10.36 3.54 -0.16
CA ILE A 184 -8.90 3.61 -0.17
C ILE A 184 -8.30 2.73 0.93
N ILE A 185 -8.86 2.75 2.14
CA ILE A 185 -8.40 1.91 3.26
C ILE A 185 -8.44 0.44 2.85
N VAL A 186 -9.61 -0.06 2.39
CA VAL A 186 -9.75 -1.45 1.95
C VAL A 186 -8.81 -1.78 0.79
N GLN A 187 -8.62 -0.85 -0.15
CA GLN A 187 -7.68 -1.02 -1.25
C GLN A 187 -6.24 -1.24 -0.75
N TYR A 188 -5.77 -0.43 0.21
CA TYR A 188 -4.42 -0.53 0.74
C TYR A 188 -4.25 -1.73 1.69
N VAL A 189 -5.28 -2.09 2.45
CA VAL A 189 -5.30 -3.34 3.23
C VAL A 189 -5.08 -4.54 2.31
N ALA A 190 -5.84 -4.65 1.22
CA ALA A 190 -5.67 -5.74 0.24
C ALA A 190 -4.25 -5.75 -0.36
N LYS A 191 -3.69 -4.58 -0.70
CA LYS A 191 -2.31 -4.46 -1.19
C LYS A 191 -1.24 -4.87 -0.18
N ILE A 192 -1.45 -4.60 1.11
CA ILE A 192 -0.54 -5.02 2.19
C ILE A 192 -0.59 -6.54 2.35
N LEU A 193 -1.80 -7.09 2.35
CA LEU A 193 -2.01 -8.53 2.47
C LEU A 193 -1.42 -9.28 1.26
N GLU A 194 -1.48 -8.73 0.05
CA GLU A 194 -0.90 -9.34 -1.16
C GLU A 194 0.57 -9.77 -1.00
N PHE A 195 1.41 -8.93 -0.39
CA PHE A 195 2.83 -9.26 -0.16
C PHE A 195 3.09 -9.97 1.18
N THR A 196 2.15 -9.91 2.13
CA THR A 196 2.35 -10.49 3.47
C THR A 196 1.83 -11.93 3.56
N VAL A 197 0.71 -12.24 2.89
CA VAL A 197 0.12 -13.59 2.84
C VAL A 197 1.10 -14.68 2.40
N PRO A 198 1.96 -14.49 1.38
CA PRO A 198 2.95 -15.49 1.00
C PRO A 198 3.95 -15.87 2.10
N LEU A 199 4.13 -15.01 3.12
CA LEU A 199 4.98 -15.28 4.28
C LEU A 199 4.25 -16.06 5.38
N MET A 200 2.92 -16.14 5.34
CA MET A 200 2.09 -16.81 6.33
C MET A 200 2.04 -18.34 6.10
N LYS A 201 3.20 -18.98 5.94
CA LYS A 201 3.29 -20.43 5.61
C LYS A 201 2.60 -21.35 6.61
N SER A 202 2.45 -20.91 7.86
CA SER A 202 1.78 -21.63 8.95
C SER A 202 0.44 -20.99 9.35
N ALA A 203 -0.20 -20.25 8.44
CA ALA A 203 -1.55 -19.72 8.68
C ALA A 203 -2.55 -20.86 8.92
N SER A 204 -3.52 -20.62 9.81
CA SER A 204 -4.62 -21.57 9.98
C SER A 204 -5.51 -21.57 8.73
N ALA A 205 -6.07 -22.74 8.39
CA ALA A 205 -7.01 -22.88 7.28
C ALA A 205 -8.22 -21.92 7.41
N SER A 206 -8.62 -21.61 8.66
CA SER A 206 -9.70 -20.67 8.96
C SER A 206 -9.39 -19.23 8.48
N ILE A 207 -8.16 -18.74 8.70
CA ILE A 207 -7.76 -17.40 8.24
C ILE A 207 -7.78 -17.34 6.71
N ILE A 208 -7.25 -18.38 6.05
CA ILE A 208 -7.21 -18.48 4.59
C ILE A 208 -8.63 -18.49 4.00
N TYR A 209 -9.52 -19.34 4.54
CA TYR A 209 -10.91 -19.40 4.12
C TYR A 209 -11.65 -18.06 4.32
N SER A 210 -11.40 -17.39 5.46
CA SER A 210 -11.95 -16.06 5.74
C SER A 210 -11.49 -15.03 4.70
N LEU A 211 -10.18 -15.00 4.38
CA LEU A 211 -9.61 -14.11 3.37
C LEU A 211 -10.21 -14.37 1.98
N GLU A 212 -10.32 -15.64 1.57
CA GLU A 212 -10.96 -16.03 0.30
C GLU A 212 -12.39 -15.48 0.20
N GLY A 213 -13.20 -15.68 1.25
CA GLY A 213 -14.58 -15.21 1.32
C GLY A 213 -14.68 -13.67 1.30
N SER A 214 -13.88 -12.99 2.14
CA SER A 214 -13.84 -11.53 2.21
C SER A 214 -13.43 -10.89 0.89
N LEU A 215 -12.36 -11.38 0.25
CA LEU A 215 -11.87 -10.84 -1.03
C LEU A 215 -12.88 -11.07 -2.15
N THR A 216 -13.51 -12.25 -2.20
CA THR A 216 -14.56 -12.55 -3.19
C THR A 216 -15.79 -11.66 -3.01
N LYS A 217 -16.18 -11.38 -1.76
CA LYS A 217 -17.29 -10.46 -1.45
C LYS A 217 -17.01 -9.04 -1.94
N LEU A 218 -15.78 -8.54 -1.82
CA LEU A 218 -15.39 -7.21 -2.32
C LEU A 218 -15.55 -7.09 -3.84
N LEU A 219 -15.41 -8.19 -4.59
CA LEU A 219 -15.65 -8.20 -6.03
C LEU A 219 -17.11 -7.91 -6.40
N LEU A 220 -18.06 -8.09 -5.47
CA LEU A 220 -19.48 -7.83 -5.71
C LEU A 220 -19.86 -6.38 -5.38
N VAL A 221 -19.30 -5.82 -4.31
CA VAL A 221 -19.80 -4.57 -3.70
C VAL A 221 -18.94 -3.35 -3.96
N SER A 222 -17.65 -3.51 -4.29
CA SER A 222 -16.69 -2.39 -4.26
C SER A 222 -16.42 -1.75 -5.62
N GLY A 223 -15.79 -0.58 -5.65
CA GLY A 223 -15.38 0.09 -6.90
C GLY A 223 -14.16 -0.56 -7.58
N GLN A 224 -13.87 -0.14 -8.82
CA GLN A 224 -12.82 -0.70 -9.69
C GLN A 224 -11.44 -0.83 -9.01
N LEU A 225 -11.00 0.21 -8.28
CA LEU A 225 -9.70 0.21 -7.61
C LEU A 225 -9.56 -0.85 -6.51
N VAL A 226 -10.65 -1.09 -5.76
CA VAL A 226 -10.69 -2.11 -4.72
C VAL A 226 -10.71 -3.50 -5.36
N ILE A 227 -11.53 -3.69 -6.40
CA ILE A 227 -11.61 -4.95 -7.16
C ILE A 227 -10.22 -5.41 -7.62
N HIS A 228 -9.42 -4.51 -8.21
CA HIS A 228 -8.07 -4.85 -8.67
C HIS A 228 -7.22 -5.39 -7.51
N SER A 229 -7.09 -4.61 -6.44
CA SER A 229 -6.28 -5.00 -5.28
C SER A 229 -6.80 -6.28 -4.63
N SER A 230 -8.11 -6.49 -4.60
CA SER A 230 -8.72 -7.70 -4.06
C SER A 230 -8.36 -8.94 -4.88
N ILE A 231 -8.40 -8.87 -6.22
CA ILE A 231 -7.99 -10.00 -7.08
C ILE A 231 -6.49 -10.27 -6.97
N ALA A 232 -5.67 -9.22 -6.92
CA ALA A 232 -4.23 -9.34 -6.73
C ALA A 232 -3.91 -10.07 -5.41
N CYS A 233 -4.55 -9.65 -4.31
CA CYS A 233 -4.45 -10.30 -3.01
C CYS A 233 -5.02 -11.73 -3.04
N LEU A 234 -6.16 -11.95 -3.68
CA LEU A 234 -6.76 -13.28 -3.81
C LEU A 234 -5.78 -14.24 -4.51
N SER A 235 -5.07 -13.79 -5.53
CA SER A 235 -4.03 -14.59 -6.17
C SER A 235 -2.94 -15.05 -5.20
N ALA A 236 -2.55 -14.20 -4.24
CA ALA A 236 -1.58 -14.56 -3.21
C ALA A 236 -2.13 -15.59 -2.22
N VAL A 237 -3.41 -15.44 -1.84
CA VAL A 237 -4.12 -16.39 -0.97
C VAL A 237 -4.28 -17.75 -1.66
N ILE A 238 -4.74 -17.79 -2.91
CA ILE A 238 -4.92 -19.02 -3.69
C ILE A 238 -3.60 -19.76 -3.93
N ARG A 239 -2.49 -19.04 -4.11
CA ARG A 239 -1.16 -19.68 -4.22
C ARG A 239 -0.80 -20.49 -2.97
N LEU A 240 -1.29 -20.07 -1.80
CA LEU A 240 -1.09 -20.76 -0.52
C LEU A 240 -2.14 -21.84 -0.28
N SER A 241 -3.42 -21.55 -0.52
CA SER A 241 -4.53 -22.48 -0.28
C SER A 241 -4.68 -23.59 -1.31
N LYS A 242 -4.18 -23.35 -2.54
CA LYS A 242 -4.40 -24.17 -3.73
C LYS A 242 -5.87 -24.34 -4.12
N ASN A 243 -6.76 -23.47 -3.65
CA ASN A 243 -8.18 -23.49 -3.97
C ASN A 243 -8.46 -22.90 -5.37
N THR A 244 -8.01 -23.58 -6.42
CA THR A 244 -8.24 -23.17 -7.81
C THR A 244 -9.73 -23.19 -8.19
N GLN A 245 -10.54 -24.03 -7.53
CA GLN A 245 -11.98 -24.11 -7.76
C GLN A 245 -12.68 -22.78 -7.47
N LEU A 246 -12.30 -22.07 -6.41
CA LEU A 246 -12.87 -20.75 -6.13
C LEU A 246 -12.65 -19.77 -7.29
N VAL A 247 -11.47 -19.81 -7.92
CA VAL A 247 -11.14 -18.95 -9.07
C VAL A 247 -12.02 -19.32 -10.27
N LYS A 248 -12.20 -20.62 -10.54
CA LYS A 248 -13.12 -21.12 -11.58
C LYS A 248 -14.54 -20.64 -11.34
N ASP A 249 -15.06 -20.81 -10.13
CA ASP A 249 -16.44 -20.44 -9.79
C ASP A 249 -16.68 -18.93 -9.98
N VAL A 250 -15.70 -18.10 -9.59
CA VAL A 250 -15.75 -16.64 -9.81
C VAL A 250 -15.70 -16.33 -11.31
N PHE A 251 -14.81 -16.97 -12.07
CA PHE A 251 -14.69 -16.77 -13.51
C PHE A 251 -15.99 -17.13 -14.23
N ILE A 252 -16.51 -18.35 -14.01
CA ILE A 252 -17.76 -18.84 -14.60
C ILE A 252 -18.92 -17.91 -14.30
N ARG A 253 -19.03 -17.43 -13.05
CA ARG A 253 -20.09 -16.49 -12.64
C ARG A 253 -20.06 -15.22 -13.50
N TYR A 254 -18.90 -14.56 -13.61
CA TYR A 254 -18.82 -13.29 -14.35
C TYR A 254 -18.84 -13.49 -15.86
N HIS A 255 -18.29 -14.59 -16.37
CA HIS A 255 -18.40 -14.97 -17.78
C HIS A 255 -19.85 -15.19 -18.19
N SER A 256 -20.62 -15.94 -17.38
CA SER A 256 -22.05 -16.16 -17.61
C SER A 256 -22.84 -14.86 -17.69
N ILE A 257 -22.51 -13.87 -16.85
CA ILE A 257 -23.13 -12.54 -16.92
C ILE A 257 -22.81 -11.85 -18.26
N VAL A 258 -21.56 -11.91 -18.74
CA VAL A 258 -21.16 -11.33 -20.03
C VAL A 258 -21.94 -11.98 -21.17
N VAL A 259 -22.02 -13.32 -21.22
CA VAL A 259 -22.77 -14.06 -22.25
C VAL A 259 -24.25 -13.68 -22.24
N GLN A 260 -24.89 -13.61 -21.07
CA GLN A 260 -26.29 -13.20 -20.95
C GLN A 260 -26.52 -11.75 -21.40
N CYS A 261 -25.58 -10.84 -21.11
CA CYS A 261 -25.65 -9.47 -21.58
C CYS A 261 -25.49 -9.39 -23.09
N GLN A 262 -24.55 -10.15 -23.67
CA GLN A 262 -24.34 -10.25 -25.11
C GLN A 262 -25.60 -10.74 -25.83
N GLN A 263 -26.23 -11.81 -25.34
CA GLN A 263 -27.48 -12.33 -25.91
C GLN A 263 -28.58 -11.27 -25.94
N LYS A 264 -28.80 -10.56 -24.81
CA LYS A 264 -29.80 -9.48 -24.73
C LYS A 264 -29.54 -8.34 -25.71
N ILE A 265 -28.27 -7.98 -25.92
CA ILE A 265 -27.88 -6.94 -26.87
C ILE A 265 -28.16 -7.40 -28.31
N LEU A 266 -27.86 -8.66 -28.63
CA LEU A 266 -28.09 -9.23 -29.97
C LEU A 266 -29.57 -9.45 -30.29
N GLU A 267 -30.39 -9.83 -29.30
CA GLU A 267 -31.84 -10.00 -29.46
C GLU A 267 -32.55 -8.68 -29.74
N LYS A 268 -32.03 -7.56 -29.20
CA LYS A 268 -32.67 -6.24 -29.27
C LYS A 268 -31.65 -5.14 -29.59
N PRO A 269 -31.04 -5.15 -30.79
CA PRO A 269 -29.91 -4.26 -31.12
C PRO A 269 -30.29 -2.78 -31.17
N ASN A 270 -31.58 -2.48 -31.35
CA ASN A 270 -32.09 -1.11 -31.46
C ASN A 270 -32.65 -0.56 -30.13
N GLU A 271 -32.63 -1.33 -29.05
CA GLU A 271 -33.06 -0.89 -27.71
C GLU A 271 -31.86 -0.52 -26.84
N GLU A 272 -32.04 0.46 -25.94
CA GLU A 272 -31.03 0.81 -24.96
C GLU A 272 -30.79 -0.35 -23.96
N PHE A 273 -29.54 -0.81 -23.86
CA PHE A 273 -29.17 -1.89 -22.96
C PHE A 273 -29.08 -1.43 -21.49
N LYS A 274 -30.01 -1.87 -20.65
CA LYS A 274 -30.11 -1.49 -19.22
C LYS A 274 -29.14 -2.23 -18.27
N GLY A 275 -28.06 -2.84 -18.77
CA GLY A 275 -27.11 -3.62 -17.98
C GLY A 275 -25.64 -3.18 -18.08
N SER A 276 -25.38 -2.02 -18.69
CA SER A 276 -24.01 -1.58 -19.05
C SER A 276 -23.04 -1.55 -17.86
N ALA A 277 -23.49 -1.14 -16.66
CA ALA A 277 -22.66 -1.12 -15.46
C ALA A 277 -22.25 -2.54 -15.01
N GLN A 278 -23.18 -3.50 -15.05
CA GLN A 278 -22.92 -4.89 -14.68
C GLN A 278 -22.01 -5.58 -15.71
N LEU A 279 -22.23 -5.30 -16.99
CA LEU A 279 -21.37 -5.78 -18.08
C LEU A 279 -19.94 -5.25 -17.93
N ALA A 280 -19.79 -3.93 -17.76
CA ALA A 280 -18.48 -3.30 -17.56
C ALA A 280 -17.74 -3.87 -16.34
N ARG A 281 -18.44 -4.05 -15.21
CA ARG A 281 -17.88 -4.69 -14.01
C ARG A 281 -17.40 -6.12 -14.28
N SER A 282 -18.22 -6.91 -14.96
CA SER A 282 -17.93 -8.32 -15.24
C SER A 282 -16.73 -8.47 -16.17
N ILE A 283 -16.68 -7.70 -17.26
CA ILE A 283 -15.53 -7.65 -18.18
C ILE A 283 -14.27 -7.23 -17.43
N TYR A 284 -14.35 -6.20 -16.58
CA TYR A 284 -13.19 -5.75 -15.80
C TYR A 284 -12.68 -6.84 -14.85
N ILE A 285 -13.56 -7.50 -14.11
CA ILE A 285 -13.19 -8.60 -13.20
C ILE A 285 -12.52 -9.73 -13.96
N LEU A 286 -13.09 -10.17 -15.09
CA LEU A 286 -12.51 -11.22 -15.93
C LEU A 286 -11.12 -10.82 -16.44
N GLY A 287 -10.97 -9.59 -16.95
CA GLY A 287 -9.67 -9.11 -17.43
C GLY A 287 -8.60 -9.07 -16.34
N VAL A 288 -8.97 -8.68 -15.11
CA VAL A 288 -8.03 -8.71 -13.97
C VAL A 288 -7.76 -10.14 -13.51
N LEU A 289 -8.75 -11.04 -13.53
CA LEU A 289 -8.52 -12.46 -13.23
C LEU A 289 -7.50 -13.06 -14.20
N CYS A 290 -7.66 -12.87 -15.51
CA CYS A 290 -6.71 -13.36 -16.51
C CYS A 290 -5.31 -12.74 -16.37
N LYS A 291 -5.19 -11.55 -15.77
CA LYS A 291 -3.88 -10.94 -15.47
C LYS A 291 -3.14 -11.68 -14.36
N TYR A 292 -3.85 -12.19 -13.36
CA TYR A 292 -3.25 -12.78 -12.16
C TYR A 292 -3.29 -14.31 -12.12
N PHE A 293 -4.19 -14.91 -12.89
CA PHE A 293 -4.36 -16.35 -13.05
C PHE A 293 -4.15 -16.70 -14.51
N ASP A 294 -3.24 -17.63 -14.74
CA ASP A 294 -2.97 -18.16 -16.06
C ASP A 294 -4.04 -19.21 -16.40
N VAL A 295 -5.10 -18.73 -17.06
CA VAL A 295 -6.28 -19.54 -17.41
C VAL A 295 -6.00 -20.55 -18.52
N GLU A 296 -4.81 -20.53 -19.15
CA GLU A 296 -4.37 -21.50 -20.15
C GLU A 296 -3.71 -22.74 -19.52
N LYS A 297 -3.61 -22.80 -18.19
CA LYS A 297 -3.03 -23.96 -17.50
C LYS A 297 -4.01 -25.12 -17.40
N PRO A 298 -3.49 -26.37 -17.32
CA PRO A 298 -4.31 -27.58 -17.17
C PRO A 298 -5.31 -27.54 -16.02
N GLU A 299 -4.96 -26.82 -14.96
CA GLU A 299 -5.84 -26.65 -13.80
C GLU A 299 -7.12 -25.85 -14.11
N PHE A 300 -7.22 -25.24 -15.31
CA PHE A 300 -8.35 -24.44 -15.81
C PHE A 300 -9.00 -25.00 -17.08
N ASP A 301 -8.60 -26.17 -17.58
CA ASP A 301 -9.10 -26.74 -18.85
C ASP A 301 -10.64 -26.90 -18.88
N ASP A 302 -11.29 -27.08 -17.73
CA ASP A 302 -12.75 -27.18 -17.64
C ASP A 302 -13.49 -25.84 -17.87
N LEU A 303 -12.78 -24.74 -18.14
CA LEU A 303 -13.35 -23.43 -18.45
C LEU A 303 -13.65 -23.23 -19.95
N GLU A 304 -13.16 -24.11 -20.82
CA GLU A 304 -13.44 -24.10 -22.27
C GLU A 304 -14.89 -24.49 -22.62
#